data_AF-A0A2D8P8F5-F1
#
_entry.id   AF-A0A2D8P8F5-F1
#
_cell.length_a   1.000
_cell.length_b   1.000
_cell.length_c   1.000
_cell.angle_alpha   90.00
_cell.angle_beta   90.00
_cell.angle_gamma   90.00
#
_symmetry.space_group_name_H-M   'P 1'
#
loop_
_entity.id
_entity.type
_entity.pdbx_description
1 polymer ?
#
loop_
_entity_poly.entity_id
_entity_poly.type
_entity_poly.pdbx_seq_one_letter_code
_entity_poly.pdbx_strand_id
1 'polypeptide(L)'
;MSGDWPHGYGHLPLGTVTSTSDEARARRGELPGPTWITAAHQTAARGRRGRAWSNPEGNFAGTLVLTRITDPAQAALRSFVAALALDEAFTNLTGRPAAFALKWPNDVLLNGGKVAGILLESLTERGRFTGLAIGIGVNLAEAPDPGTLEPGAVAPVSLMGETGLKVTPGDFLETLAPAFARWETRFIDYGFAPIRTAWLARAARLGEAVTARLPTETITGTFRTVDADGQLVLSTPNGERCIAAGDVFF
;
A
#
# COMPACT_ATOMS: atom_id res chain seq x y z
N MET A 1 11.06 -2.99 20.78
CA MET A 1 10.00 -3.73 20.08
C MET A 1 9.02 -4.21 21.13
N SER A 2 7.73 -3.94 20.92
CA SER A 2 6.66 -4.35 21.83
C SER A 2 6.54 -5.88 21.90
N GLY A 3 5.75 -6.40 22.85
CA GLY A 3 5.48 -7.83 22.99
C GLY A 3 4.70 -8.46 21.83
N ASP A 4 4.09 -7.63 20.96
CA ASP A 4 3.23 -8.08 19.86
C ASP A 4 3.95 -8.15 18.50
N TRP A 5 5.26 -7.87 18.46
CA TRP A 5 6.03 -7.93 17.22
C TRP A 5 5.96 -9.34 16.59
N PRO A 6 5.68 -9.46 15.28
CA PRO A 6 5.45 -10.76 14.67
C PRO A 6 6.72 -11.63 14.67
N HIS A 7 6.56 -12.88 15.08
CA HIS A 7 7.65 -13.85 15.12
C HIS A 7 8.28 -14.04 13.73
N GLY A 8 9.61 -14.06 13.67
CA GLY A 8 10.36 -14.25 12.43
C GLY A 8 10.50 -13.01 11.54
N TYR A 9 9.90 -11.87 11.92
CA TYR A 9 10.08 -10.61 11.22
C TYR A 9 11.27 -9.82 11.79
N GLY A 10 12.17 -9.39 10.91
CA GLY A 10 13.24 -8.44 11.26
C GLY A 10 12.76 -6.99 11.19
N HIS A 11 13.48 -6.10 11.87
CA HIS A 11 13.37 -4.65 11.71
C HIS A 11 14.76 -4.04 11.58
N LEU A 12 14.98 -3.27 10.50
CA LEU A 12 16.19 -2.51 10.23
C LEU A 12 15.85 -1.01 10.14
N PRO A 13 16.00 -0.26 11.24
CA PRO A 13 15.85 1.20 11.21
C PRO A 13 17.11 1.86 10.64
N LEU A 14 16.92 2.78 9.69
CA LEU A 14 17.96 3.57 9.05
C LEU A 14 17.72 5.06 9.27
N GLY A 15 18.79 5.86 9.17
CA GLY A 15 18.70 7.32 9.19
C GLY A 15 18.22 7.87 7.84
N THR A 16 19.13 8.54 7.13
CA THR A 16 18.87 9.09 5.79
C THR A 16 19.30 8.11 4.71
N VAL A 17 18.40 7.83 3.76
CA VAL A 17 18.66 6.97 2.58
C VAL A 17 18.11 7.62 1.32
N THR A 18 18.44 7.09 0.13
CA THR A 18 17.75 7.49 -1.11
C THR A 18 16.32 7.00 -1.10
N SER A 19 16.13 5.70 -0.88
CA SER A 19 14.82 5.08 -0.71
C SER A 19 14.91 3.78 0.10
N THR A 20 13.94 3.51 0.97
CA THR A 20 13.84 2.22 1.67
C THR A 20 13.70 1.04 0.70
N SER A 21 13.10 1.26 -0.48
CA SER A 21 13.05 0.26 -1.55
C SER A 21 14.42 -0.05 -2.17
N ASP A 22 15.32 0.93 -2.24
CA ASP A 22 16.67 0.71 -2.77
C ASP A 22 17.50 -0.10 -1.78
N GLU A 23 17.37 0.19 -0.49
CA GLU A 23 17.96 -0.60 0.59
C GLU A 23 17.41 -2.03 0.61
N ALA A 24 16.09 -2.21 0.44
CA ALA A 24 15.47 -3.51 0.30
C ALA A 24 16.08 -4.31 -0.86
N ARG A 25 16.25 -3.67 -2.03
CA ARG A 25 16.89 -4.30 -3.18
C ARG A 25 18.34 -4.65 -2.89
N ALA A 26 19.11 -3.75 -2.30
CA ALA A 26 20.52 -3.99 -2.00
C ALA A 26 20.72 -5.17 -1.04
N ARG A 27 19.88 -5.27 0.00
CA ARG A 27 20.06 -6.21 1.13
C ARG A 27 19.32 -7.53 0.99
N ARG A 28 18.45 -7.69 -0.02
CA ARG A 28 17.55 -8.86 -0.19
C ARG A 28 18.20 -10.24 0.01
N GLY A 29 19.47 -10.41 -0.33
CA GLY A 29 20.20 -11.69 -0.20
C GLY A 29 20.73 -11.98 1.21
N GLU A 30 20.75 -10.98 2.09
CA GLU A 30 21.31 -11.06 3.45
C GLU A 30 20.21 -11.23 4.52
N LEU A 31 18.94 -11.04 4.13
CA LEU A 31 17.82 -11.03 5.06
C LEU A 31 17.37 -12.46 5.40
N PRO A 32 17.33 -12.85 6.70
CA PRO A 32 17.01 -14.22 7.10
C PRO A 32 15.53 -14.58 6.92
N GLY A 33 14.65 -13.58 6.80
CA GLY A 33 13.21 -13.73 6.65
C GLY A 33 12.54 -12.38 6.32
N PRO A 34 11.20 -12.30 6.46
CA PRO A 34 10.47 -11.05 6.30
C PRO A 34 11.12 -9.93 7.11
N THR A 35 11.42 -8.79 6.51
CA THR A 35 12.13 -7.71 7.21
C THR A 35 11.56 -6.34 6.85
N TRP A 36 11.18 -5.57 7.85
CA TRP A 36 10.86 -4.16 7.70
C TRP A 36 12.14 -3.34 7.68
N ILE A 37 12.33 -2.55 6.62
CA ILE A 37 13.37 -1.54 6.53
C ILE A 37 12.69 -0.18 6.61
N THR A 38 13.01 0.61 7.62
CA THR A 38 12.43 1.95 7.80
C THR A 38 13.51 3.01 7.71
N ALA A 39 13.16 4.22 7.26
CA ALA A 39 14.08 5.35 7.23
C ALA A 39 13.49 6.56 7.93
N ALA A 40 14.33 7.32 8.64
CA ALA A 40 13.95 8.62 9.17
C ALA A 40 13.73 9.65 8.04
N HIS A 41 14.51 9.55 6.96
CA HIS A 41 14.41 10.44 5.80
C HIS A 41 14.75 9.75 4.48
N GLN A 42 14.01 10.05 3.42
CA GLN A 42 14.27 9.58 2.05
C GLN A 42 14.55 10.77 1.12
N THR A 43 15.71 10.80 0.47
CA THR A 43 16.08 11.89 -0.46
C THR A 43 15.56 11.70 -1.89
N ALA A 44 15.15 10.48 -2.25
CA ALA A 44 14.69 10.13 -3.60
C ALA A 44 13.58 9.06 -3.54
N ALA A 45 12.60 9.27 -2.66
CA ALA A 45 11.44 8.38 -2.54
C ALA A 45 10.57 8.40 -3.81
N ARG A 46 9.97 7.26 -4.13
CA ARG A 46 9.23 7.05 -5.37
C ARG A 46 7.90 6.39 -5.10
N GLY A 47 6.89 6.81 -5.85
CA GLY A 47 5.62 6.13 -6.02
C GLY A 47 5.57 5.37 -7.35
N ARG A 48 4.37 4.88 -7.69
CA ARG A 48 4.12 4.20 -8.97
C ARG A 48 4.47 5.10 -10.16
N ARG A 49 4.93 4.46 -11.23
CA ARG A 49 5.33 5.11 -12.50
C ARG A 49 6.45 6.15 -12.33
N GLY A 50 7.29 6.00 -11.28
CA GLY A 50 8.44 6.87 -11.05
C GLY A 50 8.10 8.26 -10.49
N ARG A 51 6.84 8.52 -10.13
CA ARG A 51 6.45 9.78 -9.50
C ARG A 51 7.19 9.97 -8.18
N ALA A 52 7.61 11.20 -7.88
CA ALA A 52 8.20 11.52 -6.59
C ALA A 52 7.19 11.25 -5.46
N TRP A 53 7.67 10.70 -4.35
CA TRP A 53 6.91 10.61 -3.11
C TRP A 53 7.50 11.60 -2.10
N SER A 54 6.67 12.48 -1.53
CA SER A 54 7.11 13.39 -0.48
C SER A 54 7.00 12.69 0.88
N ASN A 55 8.08 12.70 1.66
CA ASN A 55 8.08 12.16 3.02
C ASN A 55 8.66 13.19 4.01
N PRO A 56 7.87 14.23 4.38
CA PRO A 56 8.22 15.16 5.44
C PRO A 56 8.57 14.48 6.77
N GLU A 57 9.23 15.21 7.66
CA GLU A 57 9.56 14.71 8.99
C GLU A 57 8.30 14.27 9.75
N GLY A 58 8.40 13.15 10.47
CA GLY A 58 7.28 12.57 11.21
C GLY A 58 6.37 11.66 10.40
N ASN A 59 6.48 11.64 9.07
CA ASN A 59 5.80 10.65 8.23
C ASN A 59 6.50 9.29 8.25
N PHE A 60 5.74 8.24 7.98
CA PHE A 60 6.27 6.88 7.94
C PHE A 60 6.77 6.52 6.55
N ALA A 61 8.02 6.05 6.52
CA ALA A 61 8.70 5.52 5.36
C ALA A 61 9.22 4.11 5.69
N GLY A 62 8.60 3.09 5.12
CA GLY A 62 8.97 1.71 5.37
C GLY A 62 8.82 0.82 4.14
N THR A 63 9.71 -0.16 4.00
CA THR A 63 9.61 -1.21 3.00
C THR A 63 9.67 -2.57 3.68
N LEU A 64 8.65 -3.39 3.50
CA LEU A 64 8.69 -4.79 3.90
C LEU A 64 9.29 -5.65 2.77
N VAL A 65 10.35 -6.38 3.09
CA VAL A 65 10.96 -7.34 2.19
C VAL A 65 10.40 -8.73 2.47
N LEU A 66 9.79 -9.34 1.47
CA LEU A 66 9.36 -10.74 1.48
C LEU A 66 10.21 -11.53 0.48
N THR A 67 11.05 -12.42 0.99
CA THR A 67 11.88 -13.30 0.17
C THR A 67 11.18 -14.65 -0.03
N ARG A 68 11.57 -15.40 -1.06
CA ARG A 68 11.07 -16.75 -1.38
C ARG A 68 9.64 -16.81 -1.94
N ILE A 69 9.12 -15.71 -2.44
CA ILE A 69 7.95 -15.74 -3.32
C ILE A 69 8.44 -16.11 -4.72
N THR A 70 7.85 -17.13 -5.34
CA THR A 70 8.27 -17.64 -6.66
C THR A 70 7.34 -17.27 -7.79
N ASP A 71 6.09 -16.92 -7.49
CA ASP A 71 5.07 -16.52 -8.47
C ASP A 71 4.82 -15.00 -8.43
N PRO A 72 5.20 -14.25 -9.48
CA PRO A 72 4.94 -12.81 -9.59
C PRO A 72 3.45 -12.43 -9.55
N ALA A 73 2.56 -13.26 -10.09
CA ALA A 73 1.12 -12.97 -10.10
C ALA A 73 0.56 -13.00 -8.67
N GLN A 74 0.92 -14.04 -7.91
CA GLN A 74 0.60 -14.13 -6.48
C GLN A 74 1.29 -13.04 -5.66
N ALA A 75 2.49 -12.60 -6.05
CA ALA A 75 3.18 -11.49 -5.38
C ALA A 75 2.39 -10.17 -5.51
N ALA A 76 1.82 -9.89 -6.67
CA ALA A 76 1.06 -8.66 -6.92
C ALA A 76 -0.17 -8.51 -6.00
N LEU A 77 -0.77 -9.63 -5.59
CA LEU A 77 -1.93 -9.65 -4.68
C LEU A 77 -1.62 -9.12 -3.27
N ARG A 78 -0.34 -9.02 -2.89
CA ARG A 78 0.08 -8.47 -1.59
C ARG A 78 -0.12 -6.96 -1.47
N SER A 79 -0.47 -6.27 -2.56
CA SER A 79 -0.98 -4.89 -2.47
C SER A 79 -2.26 -4.84 -1.64
N PHE A 80 -3.15 -5.82 -1.80
CA PHE A 80 -4.41 -5.91 -1.05
C PHE A 80 -4.17 -6.28 0.41
N VAL A 81 -3.21 -7.17 0.67
CA VAL A 81 -2.76 -7.52 2.03
C VAL A 81 -2.20 -6.29 2.75
N ALA A 82 -1.31 -5.54 2.11
CA ALA A 82 -0.76 -4.31 2.66
C ALA A 82 -1.84 -3.25 2.92
N ALA A 83 -2.82 -3.12 2.01
CA ALA A 83 -3.92 -2.18 2.16
C ALA A 83 -4.81 -2.52 3.38
N LEU A 84 -5.15 -3.79 3.57
CA LEU A 84 -5.90 -4.24 4.75
C LEU A 84 -5.11 -4.07 6.05
N ALA A 85 -3.81 -4.35 6.02
CA ALA A 85 -2.94 -4.14 7.18
C ALA A 85 -2.85 -2.66 7.58
N LEU A 86 -2.79 -1.75 6.60
CA LEU A 86 -2.83 -0.30 6.84
C LEU A 86 -4.18 0.12 7.42
N ASP A 87 -5.29 -0.34 6.84
CA ASP A 87 -6.65 -0.05 7.32
C ASP A 87 -6.84 -0.50 8.78
N GLU A 88 -6.39 -1.70 9.11
CA GLU A 88 -6.41 -2.24 10.47
C GLU A 88 -5.51 -1.44 11.41
N ALA A 89 -4.29 -1.10 11.00
CA ALA A 89 -3.37 -0.31 11.83
C ALA A 89 -3.95 1.08 12.15
N PHE A 90 -4.48 1.77 11.14
CA PHE A 90 -5.16 3.05 11.35
C PHE A 90 -6.38 2.92 12.25
N THR A 91 -7.20 1.89 12.04
CA THR A 91 -8.39 1.64 12.86
C THR A 91 -8.02 1.41 14.32
N ASN A 92 -6.98 0.62 14.59
CA ASN A 92 -6.52 0.34 15.94
C ASN A 92 -5.97 1.59 16.63
N LEU A 93 -5.25 2.45 15.90
CA LEU A 93 -4.69 3.69 16.45
C LEU A 93 -5.75 4.76 16.72
N THR A 94 -6.78 4.84 15.88
CA THR A 94 -7.74 5.95 15.89
C THR A 94 -9.09 5.60 16.52
N GLY A 95 -9.47 4.33 16.53
CA GLY A 95 -10.83 3.88 16.84
C GLY A 95 -11.88 4.29 15.80
N ARG A 96 -11.47 4.66 14.57
CA ARG A 96 -12.35 5.26 13.55
C ARG A 96 -12.39 4.46 12.24
N PRO A 97 -12.91 3.21 12.23
CA PRO A 97 -12.93 2.40 11.02
C PRO A 97 -13.71 3.06 9.86
N ALA A 98 -14.80 3.79 10.15
CA ALA A 98 -15.60 4.43 9.10
C ALA A 98 -14.87 5.57 8.36
N ALA A 99 -13.77 6.09 8.91
CA ALA A 99 -13.02 7.19 8.31
C ALA A 99 -12.08 6.70 7.18
N PHE A 100 -11.79 5.39 7.13
CA PHE A 100 -10.84 4.81 6.19
C PHE A 100 -11.53 4.04 5.06
N ALA A 101 -10.95 4.12 3.86
CA ALA A 101 -11.39 3.35 2.69
C ALA A 101 -10.20 2.95 1.82
N LEU A 102 -10.34 1.85 1.09
CA LEU A 102 -9.28 1.30 0.24
C LEU A 102 -9.53 1.65 -1.23
N LYS A 103 -8.56 2.32 -1.85
CA LYS A 103 -8.65 2.73 -3.25
C LYS A 103 -7.73 1.89 -4.11
N TRP A 104 -8.33 1.18 -5.08
CA TRP A 104 -7.57 0.41 -6.05
C TRP A 104 -6.66 1.34 -6.89
N PRO A 105 -5.42 0.93 -7.20
CA PRO A 105 -4.83 -0.37 -6.86
C PRO A 105 -4.03 -0.41 -5.55
N ASN A 106 -3.76 0.75 -4.92
CA ASN A 106 -2.64 0.83 -3.98
C ASN A 106 -2.69 2.03 -3.00
N ASP A 107 -3.84 2.67 -2.82
CA ASP A 107 -3.98 3.85 -1.94
C ASP A 107 -4.91 3.54 -0.77
N VAL A 108 -4.63 4.11 0.41
CA VAL A 108 -5.56 4.16 1.54
C VAL A 108 -6.04 5.58 1.71
N LEU A 109 -7.35 5.74 1.89
CA LEU A 109 -8.01 7.01 2.05
C LEU A 109 -8.40 7.24 3.50
N LEU A 110 -8.36 8.49 3.95
CA LEU A 110 -8.89 9.00 5.20
C LEU A 110 -9.82 10.17 4.87
N ASN A 111 -11.10 10.09 5.26
CA ASN A 111 -12.13 11.09 4.95
C ASN A 111 -12.19 11.46 3.45
N GLY A 112 -11.92 10.48 2.58
CA GLY A 112 -11.89 10.66 1.13
C GLY A 112 -10.57 11.20 0.55
N GLY A 113 -9.65 11.68 1.38
CA GLY A 113 -8.29 12.09 0.97
C GLY A 113 -7.27 10.96 1.08
N LYS A 114 -6.16 11.00 0.34
CA LYS A 114 -5.13 9.97 0.35
C LYS A 114 -4.18 10.14 1.55
N VAL A 115 -4.16 9.15 2.45
CA VAL A 115 -3.29 9.15 3.63
C VAL A 115 -2.08 8.21 3.49
N ALA A 116 -2.19 7.16 2.68
CA ALA A 116 -1.10 6.22 2.45
C ALA A 116 -1.01 5.76 0.99
N GLY A 117 0.19 5.37 0.58
CA GLY A 117 0.45 4.74 -0.72
C GLY A 117 1.30 3.48 -0.56
N ILE A 118 0.99 2.47 -1.36
CA ILE A 118 1.70 1.19 -1.43
C ILE A 118 2.41 1.10 -2.78
N LEU A 119 3.66 0.66 -2.78
CA LEU A 119 4.44 0.40 -3.98
C LEU A 119 5.02 -1.02 -3.92
N LEU A 120 4.64 -1.85 -4.89
CA LEU A 120 5.21 -3.18 -5.06
C LEU A 120 6.35 -3.12 -6.06
N GLU A 121 7.51 -3.65 -5.66
CA GLU A 121 8.68 -3.80 -6.53
C GLU A 121 9.19 -5.24 -6.47
N SER A 122 9.31 -5.87 -7.64
CA SER A 122 9.90 -7.21 -7.76
C SER A 122 11.36 -7.20 -7.35
N LEU A 123 11.73 -8.17 -6.52
CA LEU A 123 13.11 -8.46 -6.21
C LEU A 123 13.59 -9.55 -7.15
N THR A 124 14.71 -9.28 -7.82
CA THR A 124 15.30 -10.20 -8.78
C THR A 124 16.76 -10.48 -8.45
N GLU A 125 17.21 -11.70 -8.72
CA GLU A 125 18.60 -12.12 -8.63
C GLU A 125 18.97 -12.91 -9.88
N ARG A 126 20.04 -12.48 -10.58
CA ARG A 126 20.51 -13.08 -11.84
C ARG A 126 19.37 -13.30 -12.86
N GLY A 127 18.48 -12.31 -12.97
CA GLY A 127 17.33 -12.34 -13.89
C GLY A 127 16.13 -13.17 -13.43
N ARG A 128 16.20 -13.84 -12.26
CA ARG A 128 15.09 -14.60 -11.69
C ARG A 128 14.37 -13.81 -10.61
N PHE A 129 13.05 -13.90 -10.56
CA PHE A 129 12.23 -13.39 -9.47
C PHE A 129 12.54 -14.15 -8.18
N THR A 130 12.82 -13.43 -7.09
CA THR A 130 13.20 -14.00 -5.79
C THR A 130 12.35 -13.50 -4.62
N GLY A 131 11.51 -12.50 -4.84
CA GLY A 131 10.67 -11.94 -3.79
C GLY A 131 10.07 -10.59 -4.15
N LEU A 132 9.59 -9.90 -3.13
CA LEU A 132 8.85 -8.66 -3.24
C LEU A 132 9.36 -7.64 -2.21
N ALA A 133 9.53 -6.40 -2.64
CA ALA A 133 9.63 -5.25 -1.75
C ALA A 133 8.28 -4.51 -1.77
N ILE A 134 7.67 -4.36 -0.59
CA ILE A 134 6.41 -3.65 -0.38
C ILE A 134 6.74 -2.31 0.29
N GLY A 135 6.94 -1.27 -0.51
CA GLY A 135 7.13 0.10 -0.03
C GLY A 135 5.81 0.68 0.44
N ILE A 136 5.82 1.30 1.62
CA ILE A 136 4.66 1.93 2.27
C ILE A 136 5.08 3.31 2.73
N GLY A 137 4.39 4.32 2.21
CA GLY A 137 4.50 5.70 2.66
C GLY A 137 3.20 6.13 3.32
N VAL A 138 3.27 6.76 4.50
CA VAL A 138 2.10 7.25 5.23
C VAL A 138 2.30 8.68 5.72
N ASN A 139 1.32 9.51 5.41
CA ASN A 139 1.21 10.89 5.89
C ASN A 139 0.73 10.88 7.36
N LEU A 140 1.62 10.61 8.31
CA LEU A 140 1.26 10.65 9.73
C LEU A 140 1.15 12.08 10.25
N ALA A 141 2.17 12.90 10.00
CA ALA A 141 2.26 14.27 10.49
C ALA A 141 1.75 15.28 9.45
N GLU A 142 2.24 15.18 8.23
CA GLU A 142 2.02 16.18 7.19
C GLU A 142 1.68 15.54 5.84
N ALA A 143 0.88 16.22 5.04
CA ALA A 143 0.59 15.83 3.67
C ALA A 143 1.24 16.83 2.70
N PRO A 144 1.74 16.38 1.54
CA PRO A 144 2.27 17.29 0.53
C PRO A 144 1.20 18.26 0.03
N ASP A 145 1.63 19.44 -0.44
CA ASP A 145 0.74 20.44 -1.01
C ASP A 145 -0.05 19.87 -2.21
N PRO A 146 -1.40 19.91 -2.19
CA PRO A 146 -2.24 19.45 -3.28
C PRO A 146 -2.06 20.23 -4.60
N GLY A 147 -1.42 21.40 -4.58
CA GLY A 147 -1.18 22.24 -5.77
C GLY A 147 -0.34 21.59 -6.88
N THR A 148 0.21 20.40 -6.64
CA THR A 148 0.98 19.61 -7.63
C THR A 148 0.20 18.42 -8.20
N LEU A 149 -1.05 18.23 -7.81
CA LEU A 149 -1.85 17.08 -8.24
C LEU A 149 -2.43 17.24 -9.64
N GLU A 150 -2.55 16.12 -10.34
CA GLU A 150 -3.32 16.07 -11.58
C GLU A 150 -4.83 16.32 -11.31
N PRO A 151 -5.55 16.97 -12.24
CA PRO A 151 -6.99 17.13 -12.13
C PRO A 151 -7.72 15.80 -11.90
N GLY A 152 -8.57 15.76 -10.87
CA GLY A 152 -9.33 14.57 -10.46
C GLY A 152 -8.55 13.58 -9.60
N ALA A 153 -7.27 13.83 -9.31
CA ALA A 153 -6.54 13.03 -8.33
C ALA A 153 -7.07 13.30 -6.92
N VAL A 154 -7.05 12.27 -6.08
CA VAL A 154 -7.44 12.39 -4.68
C VAL A 154 -6.42 13.25 -3.94
N ALA A 155 -6.91 14.29 -3.26
CA ALA A 155 -6.09 15.18 -2.45
C ALA A 155 -5.38 14.41 -1.32
N PRO A 156 -4.08 14.63 -1.08
CA PRO A 156 -3.38 14.04 0.05
C PRO A 156 -3.86 14.67 1.36
N VAL A 157 -3.97 13.86 2.40
CA VAL A 157 -4.28 14.28 3.77
C VAL A 157 -3.32 13.60 4.74
N SER A 158 -3.20 14.12 5.96
CA SER A 158 -2.41 13.48 7.02
C SER A 158 -3.29 13.03 8.17
N LEU A 159 -2.84 11.99 8.88
CA LEU A 159 -3.53 11.49 10.06
C LEU A 159 -3.69 12.59 11.11
N MET A 160 -2.61 13.33 11.40
CA MET A 160 -2.63 14.48 12.30
C MET A 160 -3.63 15.55 11.84
N GLY A 161 -3.61 15.92 10.56
CA GLY A 161 -4.49 16.98 10.04
C GLY A 161 -5.97 16.65 10.14
N GLU A 162 -6.34 15.40 9.87
CA GLU A 162 -7.74 14.95 9.84
C GLU A 162 -8.28 14.52 11.22
N THR A 163 -7.40 14.15 12.16
CA THR A 163 -7.82 13.53 13.42
C THR A 163 -7.30 14.24 14.67
N GLY A 164 -6.25 15.06 14.55
CA GLY A 164 -5.50 15.62 15.68
C GLY A 164 -4.58 14.62 16.40
N LEU A 165 -4.53 13.36 15.95
CA LEU A 165 -3.74 12.31 16.60
C LEU A 165 -2.26 12.39 16.18
N LYS A 166 -1.37 12.50 17.17
CA LYS A 166 0.07 12.38 16.96
C LYS A 166 0.49 10.91 17.09
N VAL A 167 0.99 10.34 16.01
CA VAL A 167 1.55 8.98 15.98
C VAL A 167 2.97 9.08 15.46
N THR A 168 3.93 8.47 16.17
CA THR A 168 5.31 8.40 15.68
C THR A 168 5.44 7.28 14.64
N PRO A 169 6.41 7.35 13.70
CA PRO A 169 6.66 6.26 12.76
C PRO A 169 6.93 4.90 13.45
N GLY A 170 7.54 4.92 14.63
CA GLY A 170 7.78 3.72 15.44
C GLY A 170 6.49 3.11 15.97
N ASP A 171 5.63 3.91 16.62
CA ASP A 171 4.35 3.45 17.13
C ASP A 171 3.43 2.94 16.00
N PHE A 172 3.48 3.62 14.85
CA PHE A 172 2.76 3.17 13.67
C PHE A 172 3.26 1.80 13.18
N LEU A 173 4.58 1.59 13.13
CA LEU A 173 5.15 0.31 12.72
C LEU A 173 4.78 -0.83 13.68
N GLU A 174 4.79 -0.56 14.99
CA GLU A 174 4.39 -1.53 16.02
C GLU A 174 2.93 -1.98 15.85
N THR A 175 2.09 -1.17 15.19
CA THR A 175 0.71 -1.56 14.85
C THR A 175 0.63 -2.23 13.46
N LEU A 176 1.37 -1.71 12.48
CA LEU A 176 1.34 -2.18 11.09
C LEU A 176 1.98 -3.56 10.92
N ALA A 177 3.14 -3.82 11.53
CA ALA A 177 3.87 -5.06 11.32
C ALA A 177 3.08 -6.30 11.78
N PRO A 178 2.48 -6.33 12.99
CA PRO A 178 1.62 -7.45 13.41
C PRO A 178 0.38 -7.59 12.53
N ALA A 179 -0.27 -6.48 12.15
CA ALA A 179 -1.44 -6.50 11.27
C ALA A 179 -1.09 -7.13 9.90
N PHE A 180 0.03 -6.72 9.31
CA PHE A 180 0.51 -7.31 8.06
C PHE A 180 0.76 -8.81 8.20
N ALA A 181 1.46 -9.24 9.24
CA ALA A 181 1.76 -10.65 9.46
C ALA A 181 0.48 -11.51 9.58
N ARG A 182 -0.58 -11.00 10.24
CA ARG A 182 -1.88 -11.67 10.32
C ARG A 182 -2.55 -11.81 8.96
N TRP A 183 -2.59 -10.73 8.17
CA TRP A 183 -3.19 -10.77 6.83
C TRP A 183 -2.38 -11.62 5.84
N GLU A 184 -1.05 -11.59 5.91
CA GLU A 184 -0.18 -12.43 5.09
C GLU A 184 -0.37 -13.91 5.45
N THR A 185 -0.46 -14.25 6.74
CA THR A 185 -0.78 -15.62 7.18
C THR A 185 -2.13 -16.06 6.60
N ARG A 186 -3.16 -15.22 6.68
CA ARG A 186 -4.47 -15.52 6.10
C ARG A 186 -4.41 -15.69 4.58
N PHE A 187 -3.61 -14.89 3.88
CA PHE A 187 -3.40 -15.01 2.45
C PHE A 187 -2.69 -16.32 2.07
N ILE A 188 -1.67 -16.71 2.84
CA ILE A 188 -0.93 -17.96 2.62
C ILE A 188 -1.83 -19.18 2.88
N ASP A 189 -2.58 -19.18 3.97
CA ASP A 189 -3.36 -20.34 4.41
C ASP A 189 -4.64 -20.54 3.59
N TYR A 190 -5.29 -19.45 3.17
CA TYR A 190 -6.63 -19.49 2.57
C TYR A 190 -6.70 -18.87 1.17
N GLY A 191 -5.59 -18.38 0.63
CA GLY A 191 -5.51 -17.74 -0.68
C GLY A 191 -6.14 -16.35 -0.73
N PHE A 192 -6.35 -15.85 -1.96
CA PHE A 192 -6.80 -14.47 -2.18
C PHE A 192 -8.28 -14.22 -1.90
N ALA A 193 -9.15 -15.24 -2.00
CA ALA A 193 -10.60 -15.06 -1.85
C ALA A 193 -11.02 -14.33 -0.55
N PRO A 194 -10.54 -14.70 0.66
CA PRO A 194 -10.87 -13.94 1.88
C PRO A 194 -10.27 -12.54 1.92
N ILE A 195 -9.07 -12.33 1.36
CA ILE A 195 -8.43 -11.01 1.26
C ILE A 195 -9.26 -10.10 0.37
N ARG A 196 -9.68 -10.60 -0.80
CA ARG A 196 -10.55 -9.91 -1.74
C ARG A 196 -11.89 -9.53 -1.11
N THR A 197 -12.53 -10.44 -0.38
CA THR A 197 -13.79 -10.15 0.33
C THR A 197 -13.62 -9.04 1.37
N ALA A 198 -12.58 -9.12 2.20
CA ALA A 198 -12.30 -8.09 3.19
C ALA A 198 -11.98 -6.73 2.55
N TRP A 199 -11.20 -6.74 1.46
CA TRP A 199 -10.84 -5.53 0.74
C TRP A 199 -12.05 -4.88 0.08
N LEU A 200 -12.93 -5.66 -0.56
CA LEU A 200 -14.16 -5.15 -1.19
C LEU A 200 -15.12 -4.53 -0.17
N ALA A 201 -15.18 -5.07 1.05
CA ALA A 201 -15.98 -4.49 2.14
C ALA A 201 -15.49 -3.09 2.57
N ARG A 202 -14.26 -2.72 2.20
CA ARG A 202 -13.62 -1.43 2.50
C ARG A 202 -13.36 -0.60 1.25
N ALA A 203 -13.75 -1.08 0.07
CA ALA A 203 -13.41 -0.47 -1.20
C ALA A 203 -14.09 0.89 -1.38
N ALA A 204 -13.29 1.92 -1.67
CA ALA A 204 -13.80 3.22 -2.07
C ALA A 204 -14.55 3.10 -3.41
N ARG A 205 -15.72 3.73 -3.50
CA ARG A 205 -16.52 3.85 -4.73
C ARG A 205 -17.02 2.53 -5.32
N LEU A 206 -17.12 1.47 -4.53
CA LEU A 206 -17.75 0.23 -4.99
C LEU A 206 -19.22 0.48 -5.33
N GLY A 207 -19.65 0.09 -6.53
CA GLY A 207 -20.99 0.36 -7.06
C GLY A 207 -21.18 1.76 -7.66
N GLU A 208 -20.16 2.61 -7.65
CA GLU A 208 -20.21 3.96 -8.21
C GLU A 208 -19.48 4.06 -9.56
N ALA A 209 -19.76 5.11 -10.33
CA ALA A 209 -19.06 5.40 -11.56
C ALA A 209 -17.63 5.88 -11.25
N VAL A 210 -16.64 5.25 -11.88
CA VAL A 210 -15.22 5.61 -11.78
C VAL A 210 -14.59 5.65 -13.16
N THR A 211 -13.47 6.36 -13.26
CA THR A 211 -12.67 6.42 -14.49
C THR A 211 -11.30 5.81 -14.24
N ALA A 212 -10.94 4.78 -15.01
CA ALA A 212 -9.63 4.16 -15.01
C ALA A 212 -8.80 4.66 -16.20
N ARG A 213 -7.61 5.20 -15.93
CA ARG A 213 -6.64 5.64 -16.93
C ARG A 213 -5.51 4.64 -17.08
N LEU A 214 -5.44 4.03 -18.25
CA LEU A 214 -4.39 3.13 -18.69
C LEU A 214 -3.38 3.91 -19.57
N PRO A 215 -2.21 3.33 -19.91
CA PRO A 215 -1.24 4.01 -20.77
C PRO A 215 -1.79 4.43 -22.16
N THR A 216 -2.73 3.65 -22.70
CA THR A 216 -3.24 3.80 -24.07
C THR A 216 -4.72 4.14 -24.16
N GLU A 217 -5.47 4.08 -23.05
CA GLU A 217 -6.91 4.30 -23.06
C GLU A 217 -7.42 4.84 -21.71
N THR A 218 -8.60 5.46 -21.74
CA THR A 218 -9.35 5.85 -20.55
C THR A 218 -10.71 5.17 -20.61
N ILE A 219 -11.09 4.49 -19.53
CA ILE A 219 -12.31 3.69 -19.44
C ILE A 219 -13.14 4.22 -18.28
N THR A 220 -14.40 4.58 -18.55
CA THR A 220 -15.37 4.99 -17.52
C THR A 220 -16.47 3.93 -17.42
N GLY A 221 -16.83 3.58 -16.19
CA GLY A 221 -17.89 2.62 -15.90
C GLY A 221 -18.13 2.47 -14.40
N THR A 222 -19.13 1.67 -14.04
CA THR A 222 -19.42 1.38 -12.64
C THR A 222 -18.42 0.39 -12.07
N PHE A 223 -17.76 0.72 -10.97
CA PHE A 223 -16.87 -0.19 -10.25
C PHE A 223 -17.68 -1.34 -9.65
N ARG A 224 -17.68 -2.49 -10.32
CA ARG A 224 -18.47 -3.64 -9.87
C ARG A 224 -17.73 -4.46 -8.82
N THR A 225 -16.46 -4.77 -9.07
CA THR A 225 -15.68 -5.66 -8.22
C THR A 225 -14.20 -5.60 -8.57
N VAL A 226 -13.37 -6.20 -7.72
CA VAL A 226 -12.05 -6.71 -8.08
C VAL A 226 -12.22 -8.20 -8.44
N ASP A 227 -11.57 -8.76 -9.46
CA ASP A 227 -11.69 -10.20 -9.78
C ASP A 227 -10.74 -11.08 -8.95
N ALA A 228 -10.62 -12.36 -9.30
CA ALA A 228 -9.76 -13.32 -8.59
C ALA A 228 -8.26 -13.07 -8.80
N ASP A 229 -7.90 -12.30 -9.82
CA ASP A 229 -6.51 -11.95 -10.15
C ASP A 229 -6.15 -10.54 -9.67
N GLY A 230 -7.04 -9.88 -8.92
CA GLY A 230 -6.80 -8.53 -8.40
C GLY A 230 -7.08 -7.41 -9.40
N GLN A 231 -7.71 -7.70 -10.54
CA GLN A 231 -8.02 -6.70 -11.57
C GLN A 231 -9.28 -5.93 -11.20
N LEU A 232 -9.27 -4.62 -11.47
CA LEU A 232 -10.46 -3.78 -11.34
C LEU A 232 -11.45 -4.16 -12.45
N VAL A 233 -12.70 -4.43 -12.08
CA VAL A 233 -13.74 -4.77 -13.06
C VAL A 233 -14.80 -3.68 -13.13
N LEU A 234 -14.88 -3.04 -14.29
CA LEU A 234 -15.85 -1.99 -14.59
C LEU A 234 -16.99 -2.55 -15.44
N SER A 235 -18.22 -2.16 -15.10
CA SER A 235 -19.38 -2.33 -15.97
C SER A 235 -19.49 -1.09 -16.87
N THR A 236 -19.27 -1.27 -18.17
CA THR A 236 -19.34 -0.19 -19.18
C THR A 236 -20.57 -0.38 -20.08
N PRO A 237 -20.96 0.63 -20.89
CA PRO A 237 -22.03 0.46 -21.88
C PRO A 237 -21.78 -0.66 -22.90
N ASN A 238 -20.51 -1.02 -23.13
CA ASN A 238 -20.10 -2.06 -24.08
C ASN A 238 -19.82 -3.41 -23.40
N GLY A 239 -20.25 -3.58 -22.14
CA GLY A 239 -20.01 -4.77 -21.34
C GLY A 239 -18.90 -4.60 -20.30
N GLU A 240 -18.47 -5.72 -19.73
CA GLU A 240 -17.50 -5.75 -18.64
C GLU A 240 -16.07 -5.53 -19.14
N ARG A 241 -15.28 -4.76 -18.40
CA ARG A 241 -13.85 -4.56 -18.67
C ARG A 241 -13.05 -4.88 -17.41
N CYS A 242 -12.15 -5.86 -17.50
CA CYS A 242 -11.13 -6.12 -16.48
C CYS A 242 -9.87 -5.30 -16.74
N ILE A 243 -9.34 -4.66 -15.70
CA ILE A 243 -8.24 -3.71 -15.76
C ILE A 243 -7.16 -4.17 -14.78
N ALA A 244 -6.08 -4.74 -15.32
CA ALA A 244 -4.97 -5.27 -14.53
C ALA A 244 -4.09 -4.16 -13.91
N ALA A 245 -3.96 -3.02 -14.58
CA ALA A 245 -3.16 -1.89 -14.10
C ALA A 245 -3.67 -0.57 -14.65
N GLY A 246 -3.77 0.44 -13.79
CA GLY A 246 -4.21 1.78 -14.15
C GLY A 246 -4.15 2.73 -12.96
N ASP A 247 -4.60 3.95 -13.17
CA ASP A 247 -4.93 4.91 -12.12
C ASP A 247 -6.44 5.15 -12.12
N VAL A 248 -7.06 5.16 -10.95
CA VAL A 248 -8.52 5.36 -10.79
C VAL A 248 -8.79 6.76 -10.25
N PHE A 249 -9.76 7.41 -10.90
CA PHE A 249 -10.26 8.76 -10.64
C PHE A 249 -11.79 8.69 -10.40
N PHE A 250 -12.30 9.55 -9.53
CA PHE A 250 -13.71 9.68 -9.20
C PHE A 250 -14.02 11.11 -8.76
#